data_AF-A0AAJ0P8J6-F1
#
_entry.id   AF-A0AAJ0P8J6-F1
#
_cell.length_a   1.000
_cell.length_b   1.000
_cell.length_c   1.000
_cell.angle_alpha   90.00
_cell.angle_beta   90.00
_cell.angle_gamma   90.00
#
_symmetry.space_group_name_H-M   'P 1'
#
loop_
_entity.id
_entity.type
_entity.pdbx_description
1 polymer ?
#
loop_
_entity_poly.entity_id
_entity_poly.type
_entity_poly.pdbx_seq_one_letter_code
_entity_poly.pdbx_strand_id
1 'polypeptide(L)'
;MELVMKAFISHNKADKEQARTLAGLLIEQGESVWFDEWDLRPGDSLTGGIEEGLDSSDVFILIWSDAARQSKWVGTEVRATIRRRIDDASLRIVPVMLDKTPLPRLVADFLGFDLSAGDVTLADVAHQVTGQPRDIEIAQRLQARLQDLTVANLHPSDPFGVIICPSCGSDDLKRSTATDHQRDELYYVINCECGWGDWTQ
;
A
#
# COMPACT_ATOMS: atom_id res chain seq x y z
N MET A 1 4.17 -8.40 16.24
CA MET A 1 5.40 -8.25 15.42
C MET A 1 4.88 -7.95 14.03
N GLU A 2 5.03 -6.71 13.56
CA GLU A 2 4.71 -6.38 12.16
C GLU A 2 5.57 -7.27 11.27
N LEU A 3 4.94 -7.96 10.33
CA LEU A 3 5.63 -8.76 9.32
C LEU A 3 6.14 -7.78 8.27
N VAL A 4 7.46 -7.54 8.29
CA VAL A 4 8.16 -6.76 7.25
C VAL A 4 8.33 -7.66 6.04
N MET A 5 7.72 -7.29 4.92
CA MET A 5 7.90 -7.94 3.63
C MET A 5 9.27 -7.60 3.06
N LYS A 6 9.93 -8.59 2.46
CA LYS A 6 11.18 -8.42 1.72
C LYS A 6 10.92 -8.45 0.21
N ALA A 7 11.20 -7.35 -0.48
CA ALA A 7 11.07 -7.24 -1.92
C ALA A 7 12.43 -7.29 -2.62
N PHE A 8 12.59 -8.17 -3.61
CA PHE A 8 13.70 -8.15 -4.55
C PHE A 8 13.26 -7.42 -5.82
N ILE A 9 14.00 -6.39 -6.25
CA ILE A 9 13.68 -5.64 -7.47
C ILE A 9 14.69 -5.96 -8.59
N SER A 10 14.26 -6.81 -9.53
CA SER A 10 14.98 -7.10 -10.77
C SER A 10 14.72 -6.02 -11.80
N HIS A 11 15.78 -5.45 -12.38
CA HIS A 11 15.66 -4.37 -13.36
C HIS A 11 16.84 -4.35 -14.34
N ASN A 12 16.66 -3.69 -15.50
CA ASN A 12 17.78 -3.32 -16.35
C ASN A 12 18.41 -2.02 -15.85
N LYS A 13 19.71 -1.83 -16.05
CA LYS A 13 20.41 -0.56 -15.77
C LYS A 13 19.73 0.68 -16.38
N ALA A 14 19.07 0.55 -17.54
CA ALA A 14 18.32 1.63 -18.18
C ALA A 14 17.06 2.04 -17.40
N ASP A 15 16.51 1.12 -16.60
CA ASP A 15 15.27 1.28 -15.83
C ASP A 15 15.56 1.56 -14.34
N LYS A 16 16.80 1.92 -14.03
CA LYS A 16 17.30 2.05 -12.65
C LYS A 16 16.59 3.15 -11.86
N GLU A 17 16.23 4.25 -12.52
CA GLU A 17 15.48 5.33 -11.84
C GLU A 17 14.13 4.85 -11.33
N GLN A 18 13.37 4.12 -12.16
CA GLN A 18 12.07 3.55 -11.80
C GLN A 18 12.21 2.53 -10.66
N ALA A 19 13.22 1.66 -10.75
CA ALA A 19 13.52 0.68 -9.71
C ALA A 19 13.86 1.37 -8.37
N ARG A 20 14.67 2.43 -8.41
CA ARG A 20 15.04 3.22 -7.21
C ARG A 20 13.82 3.94 -6.61
N THR A 21 12.97 4.55 -7.44
CA THR A 21 11.73 5.19 -6.97
C THR A 21 10.83 4.18 -6.27
N LEU A 22 10.63 3.00 -6.87
CA LEU A 22 9.81 1.95 -6.25
C LEU A 22 10.42 1.45 -4.94
N ALA A 23 11.74 1.24 -4.91
CA ALA A 23 12.45 0.83 -3.71
C ALA A 23 12.27 1.83 -2.56
N GLY A 24 12.37 3.13 -2.84
CA GLY A 24 12.13 4.19 -1.86
C GLY A 24 10.70 4.16 -1.30
N LEU A 25 9.70 4.03 -2.17
CA LEU A 25 8.29 3.95 -1.77
C LEU A 25 7.98 2.74 -0.88
N LEU A 26 8.58 1.58 -1.16
CA LEU A 26 8.43 0.38 -0.33
C LEU A 26 9.09 0.57 1.05
N ILE A 27 10.27 1.19 1.10
CA ILE A 27 10.93 1.53 2.37
C ILE A 27 10.09 2.51 3.19
N GLU A 28 9.49 3.52 2.55
CA GLU A 28 8.59 4.46 3.21
C GLU A 28 7.36 3.78 3.83
N GLN A 29 6.93 2.63 3.27
CA GLN A 29 5.86 1.79 3.80
C GLN A 29 6.31 0.81 4.90
N GLY A 30 7.58 0.87 5.32
CA GLY A 30 8.15 0.03 6.38
C GLY A 30 8.68 -1.32 5.90
N GLU A 31 8.75 -1.53 4.58
CA GLU A 31 9.20 -2.80 3.99
C GLU A 31 10.71 -2.85 3.79
N SER A 32 11.25 -4.06 3.68
CA SER A 32 12.66 -4.29 3.35
C SER A 32 12.81 -4.51 1.85
N VAL A 33 13.79 -3.87 1.23
CA VAL A 33 14.06 -4.00 -0.21
C VAL A 33 15.49 -4.43 -0.41
N TRP A 34 15.67 -5.48 -1.23
CA TRP A 34 16.96 -5.83 -1.80
C TRP A 34 17.12 -5.10 -3.15
N PHE A 35 18.15 -4.27 -3.25
CA PHE A 35 18.47 -3.45 -4.41
C PHE A 35 19.98 -3.45 -4.66
N ASP A 36 20.39 -3.81 -5.88
CA ASP A 36 21.78 -4.07 -6.25
C ASP A 36 22.75 -2.91 -5.91
N GLU A 37 22.31 -1.66 -6.03
CA GLU A 37 23.10 -0.46 -5.69
C GLU A 37 23.35 -0.31 -4.18
N TRP A 38 22.48 -0.86 -3.34
CA TRP A 38 22.56 -0.73 -1.88
C TRP A 38 23.23 -1.93 -1.23
N ASP A 39 22.98 -3.11 -1.77
CA ASP A 39 23.34 -4.37 -1.12
C ASP A 39 24.66 -4.97 -1.62
N LEU A 40 25.16 -4.58 -2.80
CA LEU A 40 26.43 -5.09 -3.35
C LEU A 40 27.59 -4.13 -3.08
N ARG A 41 28.71 -4.67 -2.58
CA ARG A 41 29.97 -3.94 -2.36
C ARG A 41 30.99 -4.25 -3.44
N PRO A 42 31.95 -3.34 -3.70
CA PRO A 42 33.09 -3.65 -4.56
C PRO A 42 33.84 -4.89 -4.07
N GLY A 43 33.90 -5.91 -4.93
CA GLY A 43 34.50 -7.21 -4.61
C GLY A 43 33.49 -8.36 -4.43
N ASP A 44 32.20 -8.04 -4.29
CA ASP A 44 31.16 -9.05 -4.19
C ASP A 44 30.88 -9.71 -5.54
N SER A 45 30.51 -10.99 -5.51
CA SER A 45 29.98 -11.66 -6.68
C SER A 45 28.57 -11.12 -6.95
N LEU A 46 28.41 -10.41 -8.07
CA LEU A 46 27.11 -9.92 -8.53
C LEU A 46 26.06 -11.06 -8.56
N THR A 47 26.46 -12.23 -9.06
CA THR A 47 25.57 -13.40 -9.11
C THR A 47 25.26 -13.97 -7.72
N GLY A 48 26.26 -14.05 -6.84
CA GLY A 48 26.09 -14.63 -5.50
C GLY A 48 25.19 -13.76 -4.62
N GLY A 49 25.39 -12.44 -4.62
CA GLY A 49 24.55 -11.52 -3.84
C GLY A 49 23.11 -11.47 -4.35
N ILE A 50 22.91 -11.64 -5.66
CA ILE A 50 21.57 -11.70 -6.27
C ILE A 50 20.85 -13.00 -5.90
N GLU A 51 21.53 -14.15 -5.90
CA GLU A 51 20.95 -15.41 -5.43
C GLU A 51 20.54 -15.31 -3.95
N GLU A 52 21.37 -14.73 -3.10
CA GLU A 52 21.11 -14.58 -1.66
C GLU A 52 19.96 -13.59 -1.36
N GLY A 53 19.92 -12.47 -2.10
CA GLY A 53 18.81 -11.52 -2.06
C GLY A 53 17.50 -12.16 -2.53
N LEU A 54 17.57 -12.94 -3.62
CA LEU A 54 16.41 -13.65 -4.14
C LEU A 54 15.92 -14.70 -3.15
N ASP A 55 16.78 -15.51 -2.55
CA ASP A 55 16.39 -16.60 -1.64
C ASP A 55 15.65 -16.12 -0.39
N SER A 56 15.97 -14.91 0.07
CA SER A 56 15.41 -14.34 1.31
C SER A 56 14.18 -13.45 1.11
N SER A 57 13.72 -13.26 -0.13
CA SER A 57 12.64 -12.31 -0.46
C SER A 57 11.25 -12.95 -0.49
N ASP A 58 10.22 -12.24 -0.04
CA ASP A 58 8.82 -12.65 -0.10
C ASP A 58 8.17 -12.30 -1.45
N VAL A 59 8.71 -11.27 -2.10
CA VAL A 59 8.26 -10.77 -3.41
C VAL A 59 9.43 -10.56 -4.33
N PHE A 60 9.28 -11.05 -5.57
CA PHE A 60 10.13 -10.69 -6.69
C PHE A 60 9.39 -9.73 -7.61
N ILE A 61 9.87 -8.49 -7.70
CA ILE A 61 9.35 -7.46 -8.59
C ILE A 61 10.24 -7.40 -9.83
N LEU A 62 9.64 -7.61 -11.00
CA LEU A 62 10.34 -7.54 -12.29
C LEU A 62 9.98 -6.23 -12.98
N ILE A 63 10.91 -5.28 -13.02
CA ILE A 63 10.79 -4.10 -13.88
C ILE A 63 11.08 -4.52 -15.32
N TRP A 64 10.07 -4.39 -16.19
CA TRP A 64 10.09 -4.90 -17.56
C TRP A 64 9.97 -3.79 -18.59
N SER A 65 10.88 -3.81 -19.56
CA SER A 65 10.98 -2.87 -20.68
C SER A 65 11.63 -3.57 -21.88
N ASP A 66 11.69 -2.90 -23.04
CA ASP A 66 12.46 -3.42 -24.17
C ASP A 66 13.95 -3.60 -23.82
N ALA A 67 14.50 -2.70 -22.99
CA ALA A 67 15.88 -2.82 -22.51
C ALA A 67 16.05 -4.05 -21.61
N ALA A 68 15.10 -4.32 -20.70
CA ALA A 68 15.09 -5.52 -19.87
C ALA A 68 15.01 -6.80 -20.71
N ARG A 69 14.19 -6.82 -21.77
CA ARG A 69 14.08 -7.95 -22.70
C ARG A 69 15.40 -8.30 -23.40
N GLN A 70 16.19 -7.30 -23.76
CA GLN A 70 17.49 -7.48 -24.40
C GLN A 70 18.59 -7.91 -23.42
N SER A 71 18.34 -7.82 -22.12
CA SER A 71 19.30 -8.19 -21.08
C SER A 71 19.37 -9.69 -20.85
N LYS A 72 20.55 -10.27 -21.07
CA LYS A 72 20.85 -11.66 -20.66
C LYS A 72 20.76 -11.85 -19.15
N TRP A 73 21.01 -10.79 -18.38
CA TRP A 73 21.00 -10.80 -16.93
C TRP A 73 19.58 -11.01 -16.38
N VAL A 74 18.64 -10.17 -16.80
CA VAL A 74 17.21 -10.26 -16.40
C VAL A 74 16.63 -11.63 -16.75
N GLY A 75 16.96 -12.18 -17.93
CA GLY A 75 16.51 -13.51 -18.31
C GLY A 75 17.04 -14.64 -17.42
N THR A 76 18.19 -14.45 -16.76
CA THR A 76 18.77 -15.44 -15.84
C THR A 76 18.09 -15.35 -14.47
N GLU A 77 17.87 -14.13 -13.97
CA GLU A 77 17.10 -13.90 -12.74
C GLU A 77 15.69 -14.46 -12.84
N VAL A 78 14.97 -14.18 -13.94
CA VAL A 78 13.62 -14.74 -14.16
C VAL A 78 13.61 -16.27 -14.07
N ARG A 79 14.61 -16.95 -14.64
CA ARG A 79 14.70 -18.42 -14.54
C ARG A 79 14.97 -18.89 -13.11
N ALA A 80 15.86 -18.20 -12.38
CA ALA A 80 16.15 -18.51 -10.99
C ALA A 80 14.91 -18.31 -10.10
N THR A 81 14.21 -17.19 -10.26
CA THR A 81 12.96 -16.88 -9.54
C THR A 81 11.89 -17.92 -9.80
N ILE A 82 11.70 -18.35 -11.06
CA ILE A 82 10.71 -19.37 -11.40
C ILE A 82 11.07 -20.71 -10.76
N ARG A 83 12.36 -21.09 -10.76
CA ARG A 83 12.81 -22.29 -10.06
C ARG A 83 12.49 -22.21 -8.58
N ARG A 84 12.85 -21.10 -7.91
CA ARG A 84 12.53 -20.89 -6.50
C ARG A 84 11.02 -20.93 -6.26
N ARG A 85 10.21 -20.32 -7.12
CA ARG A 85 8.73 -20.31 -7.02
C ARG A 85 8.12 -21.71 -7.10
N ILE A 86 8.73 -22.61 -7.87
CA ILE A 86 8.30 -24.02 -7.94
C ILE A 86 8.54 -24.70 -6.60
N ASP A 87 9.67 -24.40 -5.95
CA ASP A 87 10.03 -24.96 -4.64
C ASP A 87 9.27 -24.29 -3.48
N ASP A 88 8.97 -22.99 -3.62
CA ASP A 88 8.30 -22.14 -2.66
C ASP A 88 7.13 -21.38 -3.31
N ALA A 89 5.94 -21.96 -3.20
CA ALA A 89 4.70 -21.39 -3.70
C ALA A 89 4.17 -20.20 -2.85
N SER A 90 4.93 -19.66 -1.90
CA SER A 90 4.62 -18.39 -1.23
C SER A 90 5.27 -17.16 -1.90
N LEU A 91 6.41 -17.33 -2.57
CA LEU A 91 7.11 -16.23 -3.28
C LEU A 91 6.22 -15.57 -4.34
N ARG A 92 5.83 -14.31 -4.17
CA ARG A 92 5.04 -13.63 -5.20
C ARG A 92 5.94 -13.11 -6.31
N ILE A 93 5.50 -13.24 -7.56
CA ILE A 93 6.18 -12.66 -8.73
C ILE A 93 5.27 -11.55 -9.27
N VAL A 94 5.80 -10.34 -9.37
CA VAL A 94 5.05 -9.13 -9.76
C VAL A 94 5.75 -8.46 -10.94
N PRO A 95 5.27 -8.66 -12.18
CA PRO A 95 5.74 -7.90 -13.33
C PRO A 95 5.28 -6.43 -13.27
N VAL A 96 6.17 -5.49 -13.58
CA VAL A 96 5.89 -4.05 -13.69
C VAL A 96 6.37 -3.59 -15.06
N MET A 97 5.44 -3.38 -15.99
CA MET A 97 5.72 -3.08 -17.40
C MET A 97 5.83 -1.57 -17.60
N LEU A 98 7.01 -1.11 -18.04
CA LEU A 98 7.27 0.31 -18.32
C LEU A 98 6.88 0.70 -19.75
N ASP A 99 6.78 -0.27 -20.65
CA ASP A 99 6.39 -0.09 -22.05
C ASP A 99 5.57 -1.29 -22.54
N LYS A 100 5.22 -1.30 -23.83
CA LYS A 100 4.38 -2.35 -24.44
C LYS A 100 5.15 -3.63 -24.80
N THR A 101 6.35 -3.82 -24.27
CA THR A 101 7.16 -5.01 -24.55
C THR A 101 6.48 -6.24 -23.97
N PRO A 102 6.19 -7.28 -24.79
CA PRO A 102 5.57 -8.50 -24.29
C PRO A 102 6.39 -9.16 -23.19
N LEU A 103 5.72 -9.64 -22.15
CA LEU A 103 6.36 -10.39 -21.07
C LEU A 103 6.95 -11.71 -21.58
N PRO A 104 8.06 -12.19 -20.98
CA PRO A 104 8.54 -13.55 -21.21
C PRO A 104 7.47 -14.56 -20.82
N ARG A 105 7.32 -15.64 -21.59
CA ARG A 105 6.33 -16.69 -21.34
C ARG A 105 6.35 -17.23 -19.91
N LEU A 106 7.54 -17.31 -19.30
CA LEU A 106 7.72 -17.80 -17.94
C LEU A 106 7.01 -16.93 -16.88
N VAL A 107 6.81 -15.64 -17.16
CA VAL A 107 6.18 -14.70 -16.22
C VAL A 107 4.87 -14.09 -16.76
N ALA A 108 4.44 -14.50 -17.96
CA ALA A 108 3.27 -13.94 -18.63
C ALA A 108 1.94 -14.29 -17.93
N ASP A 109 1.91 -15.36 -17.14
CA ASP A 109 0.71 -15.80 -16.40
C ASP A 109 0.56 -15.13 -15.02
N PHE A 110 1.53 -14.29 -14.60
CA PHE A 110 1.44 -13.56 -13.34
C PHE A 110 0.77 -12.20 -13.56
N LEU A 111 -0.14 -11.85 -12.65
CA LEU A 111 -0.72 -10.52 -12.60
C LEU A 111 0.36 -9.49 -12.25
N GLY A 112 0.33 -8.38 -12.96
CA GLY A 112 1.30 -7.30 -12.84
C GLY A 112 0.69 -5.94 -13.09
N PHE A 113 1.54 -4.93 -13.20
CA PHE A 113 1.15 -3.53 -13.37
C PHE A 113 1.65 -3.00 -14.71
N ASP A 114 0.77 -2.35 -15.48
CA ASP A 114 1.13 -1.70 -16.75
C ASP A 114 1.23 -0.19 -16.52
N LEU A 115 2.45 0.34 -16.42
CA LEU A 115 2.70 1.77 -16.28
C LEU A 115 2.66 2.48 -17.64
N SER A 116 2.71 1.75 -18.74
CA SER A 116 2.71 2.32 -20.10
C SER A 116 1.35 2.90 -20.49
N ALA A 117 0.28 2.50 -19.81
CA ALA A 117 -1.06 3.05 -19.97
C ALA A 117 -1.29 4.35 -19.19
N GLY A 118 -0.46 4.64 -18.18
CA GLY A 118 -0.51 5.88 -17.39
C GLY A 118 -1.64 5.96 -16.35
N ASP A 119 -2.41 4.89 -16.18
CA ASP A 119 -3.47 4.73 -15.18
C ASP A 119 -2.95 4.22 -13.83
N VAL A 120 -1.78 3.58 -13.83
CA VAL A 120 -1.09 3.06 -12.64
C VAL A 120 0.23 3.78 -12.42
N THR A 121 0.50 4.21 -11.19
CA THR A 121 1.77 4.82 -10.78
C THR A 121 2.63 3.86 -9.96
N LEU A 122 3.94 4.15 -9.79
CA LEU A 122 4.81 3.38 -8.88
C LEU A 122 4.34 3.42 -7.42
N ALA A 123 3.65 4.48 -6.99
CA ALA A 123 3.03 4.55 -5.68
C ALA A 123 1.87 3.56 -5.55
N ASP A 124 1.06 3.41 -6.59
CA ASP A 124 0.00 2.38 -6.64
C ASP A 124 0.61 0.97 -6.61
N VAL A 125 1.73 0.75 -7.30
CA VAL A 125 2.47 -0.53 -7.26
C VAL A 125 2.93 -0.84 -5.85
N ALA A 126 3.68 0.06 -5.20
CA ALA A 126 4.18 -0.15 -3.85
C ALA A 126 3.05 -0.52 -2.89
N HIS A 127 1.98 0.27 -2.92
CA HIS A 127 0.82 0.10 -2.09
C HIS A 127 0.07 -1.24 -2.30
N GLN A 128 -0.17 -1.63 -3.54
CA GLN A 128 -0.87 -2.88 -3.84
C GLN A 128 0.00 -4.12 -3.62
N VAL A 129 1.32 -3.99 -3.77
CA VAL A 129 2.25 -5.09 -3.50
C VAL A 129 2.31 -5.39 -2.00
N THR A 130 2.35 -4.38 -1.14
CA THR A 130 2.35 -4.60 0.33
C THR A 130 1.00 -5.12 0.83
N GLY A 131 -0.10 -4.81 0.12
CA GLY A 131 -1.45 -5.18 0.54
C GLY A 131 -1.90 -4.41 1.79
N GLN A 132 -1.14 -3.40 2.21
CA GLN A 132 -1.60 -2.43 3.18
C GLN A 132 -2.74 -1.64 2.51
N PRO A 133 -3.90 -1.47 3.15
CA PRO A 133 -4.98 -0.65 2.59
C PRO A 133 -4.60 0.83 2.65
N ARG A 134 -4.99 1.59 1.61
CA ARG A 134 -4.65 3.01 1.47
C ARG A 134 -5.33 3.77 2.59
N ASP A 135 -4.72 4.80 3.17
CA ASP A 135 -5.40 5.62 4.19
C ASP A 135 -6.79 6.07 3.72
N ILE A 136 -6.91 6.43 2.44
CA ILE A 136 -8.19 6.78 1.83
C ILE A 136 -9.15 5.60 1.70
N GLU A 137 -8.67 4.39 1.46
CA GLU A 137 -9.50 3.18 1.39
C GLU A 137 -9.95 2.74 2.78
N ILE A 138 -9.07 2.83 3.78
CA ILE A 138 -9.41 2.64 5.20
C ILE A 138 -10.47 3.67 5.59
N ALA A 139 -10.24 4.95 5.30
CA ALA A 139 -11.19 6.03 5.59
C ALA A 139 -12.54 5.81 4.91
N GLN A 140 -12.56 5.41 3.63
CA GLN A 140 -13.80 5.09 2.91
C GLN A 140 -14.56 3.93 3.56
N ARG A 141 -13.88 2.84 3.92
CA ARG A 141 -14.51 1.68 4.58
C ARG A 141 -15.04 2.04 5.97
N LEU A 142 -14.27 2.80 6.74
CA LEU A 142 -14.69 3.31 8.05
C LEU A 142 -15.89 4.24 7.92
N GLN A 143 -15.88 5.16 6.94
CA GLN A 143 -16.98 6.09 6.69
C GLN A 143 -18.27 5.35 6.32
N ALA A 144 -18.20 4.36 5.42
CA ALA A 144 -19.35 3.53 5.07
C ALA A 144 -19.91 2.80 6.29
N ARG A 145 -19.02 2.22 7.12
CA ARG A 145 -19.42 1.53 8.35
C ARG A 145 -20.07 2.48 9.36
N LEU A 146 -19.52 3.68 9.54
CA LEU A 146 -20.11 4.70 10.40
C LEU A 146 -21.49 5.12 9.90
N GLN A 147 -21.67 5.32 8.59
CA GLN A 147 -22.97 5.65 7.99
C GLN A 147 -24.02 4.57 8.23
N ASP A 148 -23.67 3.29 8.04
CA ASP A 148 -24.59 2.18 8.32
C ASP A 148 -25.04 2.17 9.78
N LEU A 149 -24.09 2.40 10.70
CA LEU A 149 -24.37 2.42 12.13
C LEU A 149 -25.20 3.64 12.53
N THR A 150 -25.00 4.81 11.90
CA THR A 150 -25.71 6.05 12.27
C THR A 150 -27.14 6.01 11.80
N VAL A 151 -27.39 5.56 10.56
CA VAL A 151 -28.75 5.44 10.00
C VAL A 151 -29.64 4.56 10.88
N ALA A 152 -29.08 3.49 11.46
CA ALA A 152 -29.82 2.61 12.36
C ALA A 152 -30.14 3.23 13.74
N ASN A 153 -29.42 4.26 14.17
CA ASN A 153 -29.45 4.81 15.53
C ASN A 153 -29.78 6.32 15.60
N LEU A 154 -30.13 6.94 14.48
CA LEU A 154 -30.38 8.38 14.42
C LEU A 154 -31.69 8.77 15.11
N HIS A 155 -31.60 9.72 16.05
CA HIS A 155 -32.75 10.56 16.38
C HIS A 155 -33.00 11.49 15.18
N PRO A 156 -34.24 11.70 14.71
CA PRO A 156 -34.55 12.47 13.49
C PRO A 156 -34.04 13.92 13.44
N SER A 157 -33.48 14.43 14.52
CA SER A 157 -33.08 15.81 14.74
C SER A 157 -31.69 15.96 15.39
N ASP A 158 -30.86 14.92 15.36
CA ASP A 158 -29.46 15.00 15.83
C ASP A 158 -28.51 15.34 14.67
N PRO A 159 -27.90 16.54 14.65
CA PRO A 159 -27.01 16.96 13.57
C PRO A 159 -25.60 16.35 13.63
N PHE A 160 -25.21 15.68 14.72
CA PHE A 160 -23.83 15.20 14.90
C PHE A 160 -23.56 13.88 14.19
N GLY A 161 -24.55 13.00 14.07
CA GLY A 161 -24.32 11.64 13.57
C GLY A 161 -23.25 10.87 14.37
N VAL A 162 -23.02 11.24 15.64
CA VAL A 162 -22.06 10.58 16.52
C VAL A 162 -22.80 9.56 17.38
N ILE A 163 -22.40 8.29 17.29
CA ILE A 163 -23.03 7.17 18.02
C ILE A 163 -22.23 6.78 19.25
N ILE A 164 -20.90 6.90 19.16
CA ILE A 164 -19.95 6.56 20.22
C ILE A 164 -18.98 7.73 20.41
N CYS A 165 -18.52 7.94 21.64
CA CYS A 165 -17.53 8.95 21.96
C CYS A 165 -16.20 8.64 21.22
N PRO A 166 -15.66 9.55 20.39
CA PRO A 166 -14.40 9.31 19.69
C PRO A 166 -13.19 9.28 20.62
N SER A 167 -13.32 9.79 21.86
CA SER A 167 -12.24 9.81 22.83
C SER A 167 -12.17 8.54 23.69
N CYS A 168 -13.30 7.98 24.13
CA CYS A 168 -13.33 6.83 25.05
C CYS A 168 -14.16 5.63 24.58
N GLY A 169 -14.91 5.75 23.48
CA GLY A 169 -15.75 4.68 22.93
C GLY A 169 -17.10 4.46 23.64
N SER A 170 -17.45 5.26 24.66
CA SER A 170 -18.76 5.18 25.32
C SER A 170 -19.92 5.53 24.37
N ASP A 171 -21.00 4.76 24.42
CA ASP A 171 -22.28 5.06 23.75
C ASP A 171 -23.22 5.95 24.61
N ASP A 172 -22.87 6.19 25.89
CA ASP A 172 -23.58 7.11 26.77
C ASP A 172 -23.20 8.57 26.48
N LEU A 173 -23.87 9.13 25.46
CA LEU A 173 -23.68 10.49 24.97
C LEU A 173 -24.85 11.39 25.38
N LYS A 174 -24.53 12.46 26.12
CA LYS A 174 -25.50 13.46 26.58
C LYS A 174 -25.68 14.53 25.51
N ARG A 175 -26.90 14.69 25.00
CA ARG A 175 -27.28 15.66 23.96
C ARG A 175 -28.15 16.75 24.55
N SER A 176 -27.88 18.00 24.19
CA SER A 176 -28.61 19.17 24.67
C SER A 176 -28.60 20.29 23.64
N THR A 177 -29.48 21.28 23.80
CA THR A 177 -29.46 22.50 23.01
C THR A 177 -29.14 23.71 23.88
N ALA A 178 -28.39 24.67 23.36
CA ALA A 178 -28.14 25.97 23.97
C ALA A 178 -28.59 27.07 23.01
N THR A 179 -29.15 28.17 23.53
CA THR A 179 -29.58 29.29 22.71
C THR A 179 -28.78 30.54 23.07
N ASP A 180 -28.12 31.14 22.10
CA ASP A 180 -27.56 32.48 22.24
C ASP A 180 -28.65 33.51 21.94
N HIS A 181 -29.28 34.04 22.99
CA HIS A 181 -30.35 35.02 22.87
C HIS A 181 -29.89 36.39 22.34
N GLN A 182 -28.58 36.68 22.31
CA GLN A 182 -28.06 37.93 21.73
C GLN A 182 -27.99 37.84 20.21
N ARG A 183 -27.78 36.63 19.67
CA ARG A 183 -27.67 36.37 18.24
C ARG A 183 -28.88 35.66 17.64
N ASP A 184 -29.81 35.23 18.49
CA ASP A 184 -30.97 34.41 18.13
C ASP A 184 -30.55 33.08 17.45
N GLU A 185 -29.48 32.46 17.98
CA GLU A 185 -28.88 31.25 17.41
C GLU A 185 -29.10 30.05 18.33
N LEU A 186 -29.58 28.94 17.75
CA LEU A 186 -29.69 27.64 18.40
C LEU A 186 -28.42 26.83 18.15
N TYR A 187 -27.86 26.27 19.20
CA TYR A 187 -26.72 25.38 19.16
C TYR A 187 -27.15 24.01 19.67
N TYR A 188 -26.77 22.97 18.95
CA TYR A 188 -26.79 21.60 19.42
C TYR A 188 -25.45 21.29 20.07
N VAL A 189 -25.47 20.55 21.18
CA VAL A 189 -24.28 20.21 21.97
C VAL A 189 -24.34 18.74 22.33
N ILE A 190 -23.22 18.04 22.17
CA ILE A 190 -23.03 16.65 22.57
C ILE A 190 -21.85 16.54 23.53
N ASN A 191 -21.98 15.75 24.60
CA ASN A 191 -20.94 15.56 25.61
C ASN A 191 -20.84 14.10 26.05
N CYS A 192 -19.65 13.68 26.47
CA CYS A 192 -19.36 12.40 27.09
C CYS A 192 -18.75 12.61 28.49
N GLU A 193 -18.96 11.65 29.40
CA GLU A 193 -18.42 11.71 30.77
C GLU A 193 -16.88 11.73 30.83
N CYS A 194 -16.20 11.25 29.77
CA CYS A 194 -14.75 11.33 29.67
C CYS A 194 -14.22 12.76 29.41
N GLY A 195 -15.11 13.75 29.25
CA GLY A 195 -14.76 15.15 29.02
C GLY A 195 -14.70 15.57 27.55
N TRP A 196 -14.98 14.66 26.60
CA TRP A 196 -15.13 15.01 25.19
C TRP A 196 -16.50 15.65 24.94
N GLY A 197 -16.54 16.68 24.10
CA GLY A 197 -17.79 17.28 23.62
C GLY A 197 -17.59 18.06 22.33
N ASP A 198 -18.69 18.27 21.61
CA ASP A 198 -18.75 19.00 20.34
C ASP A 198 -20.05 19.81 20.26
N TRP A 199 -20.09 20.81 19.38
CA TRP A 199 -21.24 21.68 19.20
C TRP A 199 -21.42 22.11 17.73
N THR A 200 -22.66 22.36 17.29
CA THR A 200 -22.98 22.82 15.93
C THR A 200 -24.25 23.69 15.95
N GLN A 201 -24.45 24.52 14.93
CA GLN A 201 -25.57 25.46 14.81
C GLN A 201 -26.64 24.90 13.86
#